data_AF-A0A1V3XH75-F1
#
_entry.id   AF-A0A1V3XH75-F1
#
_cell.length_a   1.000
_cell.length_b   1.000
_cell.length_c   1.000
_cell.angle_alpha   90.00
_cell.angle_beta   90.00
_cell.angle_gamma   90.00
#
_symmetry.space_group_name_H-M   'P 1'
#
loop_
_entity.id
_entity.type
_entity.pdbx_description
1 polymer ?
#
loop_
_entity_poly.entity_id
_entity_poly.type
_entity_poly.pdbx_seq_one_letter_code
_entity_poly.pdbx_strand_id
1 'polypeptide(L)'
;MNGNAVQPFTGLTASYPDPGRAPECAEDIEVTILSYVRWPDSVRPLLPPVRPARYMPDRHRITSAAMQLDLTGEPLVAAPAHGLPIEYMEGPTVTAACCTVSR
;
A
#
# COMPACT_ATOMS: atom_id res chain seq x y z
N MET A 1 -9.01 -15.28 -19.90
CA MET A 1 -8.95 -15.17 -18.43
C MET A 1 -8.77 -13.70 -18.07
N ASN A 2 -9.85 -13.02 -17.69
CA ASN A 2 -9.82 -11.70 -17.07
C ASN A 2 -9.90 -11.96 -15.56
N GLY A 3 -8.91 -11.56 -14.77
CA GLY A 3 -8.86 -12.00 -13.38
C GLY A 3 -8.23 -11.01 -12.42
N ASN A 4 -8.44 -9.70 -12.61
CA ASN A 4 -8.34 -8.81 -11.46
C ASN A 4 -9.55 -9.13 -10.58
N ALA A 5 -9.35 -10.02 -9.61
CA ALA A 5 -10.31 -10.32 -8.57
C ALA A 5 -9.91 -9.55 -7.31
N VAL A 6 -10.90 -9.10 -6.54
CA VAL A 6 -10.64 -8.57 -5.19
C VAL A 6 -9.95 -9.67 -4.39
N GLN A 7 -8.77 -9.38 -3.87
CA GLN A 7 -8.14 -10.26 -2.90
C GLN A 7 -8.87 -10.05 -1.56
N PRO A 8 -9.51 -11.09 -1.01
CA PRO A 8 -10.42 -10.94 0.12
C PRO A 8 -9.70 -10.72 1.46
N PHE A 9 -8.36 -10.81 1.48
CA PHE A 9 -7.58 -10.70 2.69
C PHE A 9 -6.64 -9.50 2.64
N THR A 10 -6.83 -8.59 3.60
CA THR A 10 -5.90 -7.54 3.98
C THR A 10 -5.81 -7.54 5.51
N GLY A 11 -4.59 -7.59 6.04
CA GLY A 11 -4.36 -7.61 7.48
C GLY A 11 -3.04 -6.93 7.82
N LEU A 12 -2.90 -6.49 9.08
CA LEU A 12 -1.68 -5.87 9.59
C LEU A 12 -1.25 -6.57 10.87
N THR A 13 0.03 -6.89 10.95
CA THR A 13 0.68 -7.34 12.18
C THR A 13 1.47 -6.19 12.77
N ALA A 14 1.12 -5.77 13.98
CA ALA A 14 1.88 -4.80 14.75
C ALA A 14 2.89 -5.53 15.64
N SER A 15 4.16 -5.22 15.45
CA SER A 15 5.27 -5.71 16.28
C SER A 15 5.84 -4.56 17.09
N TYR A 16 6.24 -4.85 18.33
CA TYR A 16 6.67 -3.85 19.28
C TYR A 16 8.15 -4.05 19.66
N PRO A 17 8.91 -2.96 19.93
CA PRO A 17 10.29 -3.08 20.37
C PRO A 17 10.41 -3.62 21.80
N ASP A 18 9.36 -3.50 22.60
CA ASP A 18 9.28 -4.06 23.95
C ASP A 18 9.11 -5.60 23.87
N PRO A 19 10.07 -6.39 24.36
CA PRO A 19 10.00 -7.85 24.31
C PRO A 19 8.89 -8.44 25.20
N GLY A 20 8.37 -7.68 26.17
CA GLY A 20 7.26 -8.10 27.02
C GLY A 20 5.89 -7.92 26.37
N ARG A 21 5.81 -7.20 25.24
CA ARG A 21 4.55 -6.93 24.54
C ARG A 21 4.36 -7.92 23.39
N ALA A 22 3.24 -8.65 23.43
CA ALA A 22 2.89 -9.58 22.35
C ALA A 22 2.55 -8.82 21.05
N PRO A 23 2.88 -9.37 19.87
CA PRO A 23 2.39 -8.84 18.60
C PRO A 23 0.87 -8.85 18.54
N GLU A 24 0.31 -7.88 17.83
CA GLU A 24 -1.14 -7.73 17.63
C GLU A 24 -1.48 -7.92 16.15
N CYS A 25 -2.60 -8.57 15.84
CA CYS A 25 -3.11 -8.76 14.50
C CYS A 25 -4.45 -8.03 14.33
N ALA A 26 -4.58 -7.25 13.26
CA ALA A 26 -5.81 -6.60 12.86
C ALA A 26 -6.19 -7.03 11.45
N GLU A 27 -7.44 -7.46 11.27
CA GLU A 27 -7.99 -7.93 10.00
C GLU A 27 -9.02 -6.92 9.42
N ASP A 28 -9.33 -5.84 10.14
CA ASP A 28 -10.21 -4.75 9.71
C ASP A 28 -9.47 -3.68 8.91
N ILE A 29 -8.39 -4.07 8.22
CA ILE A 29 -7.59 -3.15 7.41
C ILE A 29 -8.31 -2.86 6.10
N GLU A 30 -8.68 -1.60 5.91
CA GLU A 30 -9.18 -1.11 4.64
C GLU A 30 -8.11 -0.27 3.94
N VAL A 31 -7.89 -0.55 2.65
CA VAL A 31 -6.99 0.23 1.79
C VAL A 31 -7.80 0.85 0.66
N THR A 32 -7.86 2.17 0.64
CA THR A 32 -8.50 2.93 -0.44
C THR A 32 -7.42 3.53 -1.34
N ILE A 33 -7.44 3.19 -2.63
CA ILE A 33 -6.56 3.82 -3.62
C ILE A 33 -7.20 5.13 -4.10
N LEU A 34 -6.48 6.24 -3.93
CA LEU A 34 -6.95 7.58 -4.22
C LEU A 34 -6.52 8.07 -5.62
N SER A 35 -5.37 7.59 -6.12
CA SER A 35 -4.90 7.88 -7.47
C SER A 35 -4.14 6.68 -8.05
N TYR A 36 -4.07 6.67 -9.38
CA TYR A 36 -3.29 5.71 -10.14
C TYR A 36 -2.36 6.44 -11.10
N VAL A 37 -1.17 5.89 -11.31
CA VAL A 37 -0.25 6.35 -12.34
C VAL A 37 -0.04 5.26 -13.39
N ARG A 38 0.26 5.69 -14.62
CA ARG A 38 0.50 4.79 -15.74
C ARG A 38 1.83 4.06 -15.55
N TRP A 39 1.84 2.75 -15.78
CA TRP A 39 3.09 1.99 -15.86
C TRP A 39 3.95 2.52 -17.01
N PRO A 40 5.24 2.84 -16.78
CA PRO A 40 6.07 3.55 -17.76
C PRO A 40 6.75 2.63 -18.78
N ASP A 41 6.46 1.33 -18.75
CA ASP A 41 6.93 0.32 -19.70
C ASP A 41 8.46 0.12 -19.79
N SER A 42 9.24 0.86 -18.99
CA SER A 42 10.70 0.70 -18.86
C SER A 42 11.09 -0.57 -18.11
N VAL A 43 10.23 -1.07 -17.22
CA VAL A 43 10.38 -2.37 -16.56
C VAL A 43 9.52 -3.42 -17.26
N ARG A 44 10.20 -4.51 -17.66
CA ARG A 44 9.59 -5.66 -18.33
C ARG A 44 9.34 -6.78 -17.33
N PRO A 45 8.09 -7.05 -16.94
CA PRO A 45 7.80 -8.19 -16.06
C PRO A 45 8.16 -9.50 -16.75
N LEU A 46 8.51 -10.51 -15.96
CA LEU A 46 8.82 -11.86 -16.45
C LEU A 46 7.62 -12.51 -17.14
N LEU A 47 6.42 -12.30 -16.59
CA LEU A 47 5.18 -12.79 -17.17
C LEU A 47 4.51 -11.69 -18.01
N PRO A 48 3.99 -12.02 -19.21
CA PRO A 48 3.23 -11.07 -20.01
C PRO A 48 2.02 -10.55 -19.22
N PRO A 49 1.77 -9.23 -19.23
CA PRO A 49 0.62 -8.69 -18.53
C PRO A 49 -0.68 -9.09 -19.22
N VAL A 50 -1.74 -9.27 -18.43
CA VAL A 50 -3.08 -9.63 -18.94
C VAL A 50 -3.66 -8.55 -19.87
N ARG A 51 -3.26 -7.28 -19.69
CA ARG A 51 -3.66 -6.15 -20.54
C ARG A 51 -2.47 -5.21 -20.83
N PRO A 52 -2.43 -4.57 -22.02
CA PRO A 52 -1.37 -3.61 -22.37
C PRO A 52 -1.40 -2.35 -21.51
N ALA A 53 -2.59 -1.80 -21.25
CA ALA A 53 -2.75 -0.66 -20.37
C ALA A 53 -2.61 -1.11 -18.92
N ARG A 54 -1.63 -0.56 -18.22
CA ARG A 54 -1.27 -0.91 -16.85
C ARG A 54 -1.17 0.34 -16.01
N TYR A 55 -1.70 0.24 -14.81
CA TYR A 55 -1.70 1.30 -13.83
C TYR A 55 -1.33 0.69 -12.49
N MET A 56 -0.73 1.49 -11.64
CA MET A 56 -0.41 1.11 -10.28
C MET A 56 -0.92 2.19 -9.32
N PRO A 57 -1.26 1.82 -8.07
CA PRO A 57 -1.54 2.79 -7.03
C PRO A 57 -0.44 3.84 -6.89
N ASP A 58 -0.86 5.02 -6.46
CA ASP A 58 0.02 6.18 -6.30
C ASP A 58 -0.24 6.82 -4.93
N ARG A 59 -1.41 7.43 -4.74
CA ARG A 59 -1.89 7.86 -3.41
C ARG A 59 -2.87 6.84 -2.87
N HIS A 60 -2.80 6.60 -1.56
CA HIS A 60 -3.72 5.68 -0.90
C HIS A 60 -3.99 6.10 0.55
N ARG A 61 -5.08 5.59 1.12
CA ARG A 61 -5.46 5.74 2.52
C ARG A 61 -5.62 4.37 3.15
N ILE A 62 -5.10 4.20 4.36
CA ILE A 62 -5.20 2.97 5.15
C ILE A 62 -5.94 3.29 6.44
N THR A 63 -6.99 2.53 6.74
CA THR A 63 -7.78 2.71 7.96
C THR A 63 -7.96 1.38 8.72
N SER A 64 -8.06 1.48 10.04
CA SER A 64 -8.45 0.36 10.93
C SER A 64 -9.05 0.92 12.21
N ALA A 65 -10.25 0.46 12.55
CA ALA A 65 -10.92 0.86 13.79
C ALA A 65 -10.27 0.18 15.00
N ALA A 66 -9.92 -1.11 14.87
CA ALA A 66 -9.26 -1.89 15.92
C ALA A 66 -7.92 -1.27 16.35
N MET A 67 -7.17 -0.73 15.38
CA MET A 67 -5.86 -0.11 15.61
C MET A 67 -5.94 1.42 15.78
N GLN A 68 -7.13 2.02 15.71
CA GLN A 68 -7.32 3.48 15.71
C GLN A 68 -6.43 4.19 14.66
N LEU A 69 -6.36 3.59 13.47
CA LEU A 69 -5.45 3.97 12.41
C LEU A 69 -6.18 4.73 11.30
N ASP A 70 -5.60 5.86 10.90
CA ASP A 70 -5.99 6.59 9.70
C ASP A 70 -4.76 7.23 9.07
N LEU A 71 -4.21 6.57 8.06
CA LEU A 71 -2.98 6.95 7.38
C LEU A 71 -3.26 7.34 5.94
N THR A 72 -2.59 8.39 5.47
CA THR A 72 -2.50 8.72 4.05
C THR A 72 -1.07 8.50 3.58
N GLY A 73 -0.92 7.76 2.48
CA GLY A 73 0.35 7.55 1.79
C GLY A 73 0.42 8.46 0.56
N GLU A 74 1.43 9.33 0.53
CA GLU A 74 1.73 10.17 -0.63
C GLU A 74 3.14 9.88 -1.17
N PRO A 75 3.30 9.79 -2.50
CA PRO A 75 4.59 9.49 -3.11
C PRO A 75 5.59 10.62 -2.87
N LEU A 76 6.78 10.30 -2.36
CA LEU A 76 7.88 11.27 -2.19
C LEU A 76 8.63 11.56 -3.50
N VAL A 77 8.55 10.63 -4.43
CA VAL A 77 9.09 10.72 -5.78
C VAL A 77 8.03 10.22 -6.74
N ALA A 78 8.06 10.67 -7.99
CA ALA A 78 7.09 10.23 -8.99
C ALA A 78 7.10 8.70 -9.10
N ALA A 79 5.96 8.09 -8.79
CA ALA A 79 5.79 6.68 -9.03
C ALA A 79 5.65 6.44 -10.55
N PRO A 80 6.26 5.38 -11.10
CA PRO A 80 7.08 4.40 -10.41
C PRO A 80 8.55 4.79 -10.32
N ALA A 81 9.12 4.53 -9.15
CA ALA A 81 10.52 4.73 -8.86
C ALA A 81 11.36 3.53 -9.35
N HIS A 82 11.27 3.16 -10.63
CA HIS A 82 11.97 1.99 -11.21
C HIS A 82 13.51 2.06 -11.15
N GLY A 83 14.09 3.16 -10.68
CA GLY A 83 15.51 3.23 -10.34
C GLY A 83 15.86 2.67 -8.96
N LEU A 84 14.86 2.27 -8.17
CA LEU A 84 15.00 1.64 -6.85
C LEU A 84 14.94 0.10 -6.96
N PRO A 85 15.38 -0.63 -5.93
CA PRO A 85 15.22 -2.09 -5.89
C PRO A 85 13.77 -2.51 -6.17
N ILE A 86 13.59 -3.69 -6.78
CA ILE A 86 12.30 -4.13 -7.32
C ILE A 86 11.18 -4.19 -6.27
N GLU A 87 11.54 -4.37 -5.00
CA GLU A 87 10.66 -4.27 -3.83
C GLU A 87 10.02 -2.88 -3.60
N TYR A 88 10.50 -1.82 -4.27
CA TYR A 88 9.98 -0.45 -4.18
C TYR A 88 9.24 -0.02 -5.45
N MET A 89 8.34 -0.85 -5.99
CA MET A 89 7.62 -0.54 -7.22
C MET A 89 6.87 0.82 -7.18
N GLU A 90 6.32 1.21 -6.03
CA GLU A 90 5.65 2.50 -5.84
C GLU A 90 6.59 3.62 -5.35
N GLY A 91 7.84 3.28 -5.04
CA GLY A 91 8.79 4.19 -4.42
C GLY A 91 8.50 4.50 -2.96
N PRO A 92 9.33 5.33 -2.32
CA PRO A 92 9.13 5.75 -0.94
C PRO A 92 7.90 6.67 -0.83
N THR A 93 7.09 6.45 0.21
CA THR A 93 5.91 7.26 0.52
C THR A 93 6.12 7.99 1.85
N VAL A 94 5.57 9.20 1.94
CA VAL A 94 5.35 9.86 3.23
C VAL A 94 4.01 9.40 3.76
N THR A 95 4.01 8.98 5.02
CA THR A 95 2.81 8.57 5.71
C THR A 95 2.42 9.66 6.70
N ALA A 96 1.23 10.23 6.54
CA ALA A 96 0.65 11.16 7.51
C ALA A 96 -0.50 10.47 8.25
N ALA A 97 -0.44 10.48 9.58
CA ALA A 97 -1.50 9.98 10.44
C ALA A 97 -2.46 11.10 10.84
N CYS A 98 -3.75 10.91 10.61
CA CYS A 98 -4.77 11.74 11.25
C CYS A 98 -5.07 11.14 12.63
N CYS A 99 -4.31 11.55 13.64
CA CYS A 99 -4.61 11.16 15.02
C CYS A 99 -5.84 11.93 15.52
N THR A 100 -7.03 11.36 15.34
CA THR A 100 -8.22 11.82 16.09
C THR A 100 -8.13 11.26 17.50
N VAL A 101 -7.43 11.97 18.39
CA VAL A 101 -7.48 11.68 19.84
C VAL A 101 -8.89 12.00 20.31
N SER A 102 -9.74 10.97 20.40
CA SER A 102 -11.03 11.08 21.05
C SER A 102 -10.77 11.29 22.54
N ARG A 103 -11.20 12.44 23.07
CA ARG A 103 -11.15 12.78 24.51
C ARG A 103 -12.04 11.85 25.34
#